data_AF-F0GV91-F1
#
_entry.id   AF-F0GV91-F1
#
_cell.length_a   1.000
_cell.length_b   1.000
_cell.length_c   1.000
_cell.angle_alpha   90.00
_cell.angle_beta   90.00
_cell.angle_gamma   90.00
#
_symmetry.space_group_name_H-M   'P 1'
#
loop_
_entity.id
_entity.type
_entity.pdbx_description
1 polymer ?
#
loop_
_entity_poly.entity_id
_entity_poly.type
_entity_poly.pdbx_seq_one_letter_code
_entity_poly.pdbx_strand_id
1 'polypeptide(L)' 'MIETRTKEIFDFLTSDYKFHSSEEIGNRLELSSKTVQKEILILNSYIEGKGAIVESETGKGYQFVINDKKNLKIS' A
#
# COMPACT_ATOMS: atom_id res chain seq x y z
N MET A 1 10.38 20.48 -1.52
CA MET A 1 10.65 19.04 -1.69
C MET A 1 9.31 18.36 -1.83
N ILE A 2 8.94 17.89 -3.02
CA ILE A 2 7.75 17.04 -3.15
C ILE A 2 8.27 15.63 -2.95
N GLU A 3 8.42 15.23 -1.69
CA GLU A 3 8.37 13.82 -1.38
C GLU A 3 6.96 13.37 -1.77
N THR A 4 6.89 12.51 -2.77
CA THR A 4 5.65 12.12 -3.42
C THR A 4 4.70 11.49 -2.40
N ARG A 5 3.42 11.89 -2.39
CA ARG A 5 2.35 11.34 -1.51
C ARG A 5 2.33 9.80 -1.49
N THR A 6 2.66 9.19 -2.61
CA THR A 6 2.85 7.74 -2.77
C THR A 6 3.92 7.16 -1.82
N LYS A 7 5.03 7.86 -1.60
CA LYS A 7 6.10 7.48 -0.67
C LYS A 7 5.62 7.53 0.78
N GLU A 8 4.83 8.54 1.14
CA GLU A 8 4.27 8.65 2.49
C GLU A 8 3.26 7.51 2.77
N ILE A 9 2.42 7.17 1.80
CA ILE A 9 1.52 6.01 1.89
C ILE A 9 2.32 4.72 2.04
N PHE A 10 3.39 4.57 1.26
CA PHE A 10 4.26 3.40 1.37
C PHE A 10 4.89 3.31 2.77
N ASP A 11 5.51 4.38 3.26
CA ASP A 11 6.12 4.45 4.59
C ASP A 11 5.10 4.06 5.67
N PHE A 12 3.90 4.64 5.62
CA PHE A 12 2.80 4.35 6.53
C PHE A 12 2.41 2.86 6.52
N LEU A 13 2.18 2.27 5.35
CA LEU A 13 1.79 0.85 5.24
C LEU A 13 2.92 -0.10 5.66
N THR A 14 4.18 0.28 5.45
CA THR A 14 5.35 -0.52 5.84
C THR A 14 5.78 -0.32 7.29
N SER A 15 5.17 0.63 8.01
CA SER A 15 5.51 0.89 9.42
C SER A 15 5.10 -0.26 10.34
N ASP A 16 3.94 -0.88 10.07
CA ASP A 16 3.36 -1.93 10.90
C ASP A 16 2.89 -3.16 10.09
N TYR A 17 2.90 -3.09 8.76
CA TYR A 17 2.49 -4.17 7.84
C TYR A 17 1.07 -4.71 8.11
N LYS A 18 0.18 -3.89 8.67
CA LYS A 18 -1.22 -4.23 8.95
C LYS A 18 -2.18 -3.59 7.95
N PHE A 19 -3.44 -4.01 8.04
CA PHE A 19 -4.54 -3.40 7.30
C PHE A 19 -4.87 -2.01 7.84
N HIS A 20 -4.96 -1.05 6.93
CA HIS A 20 -5.39 0.30 7.20
C HIS A 20 -6.46 0.76 6.22
N SER A 21 -7.57 1.28 6.74
CA SER A 21 -8.63 1.85 5.92
C SER A 21 -8.16 3.08 5.14
N SER A 22 -8.80 3.36 4.00
CA SER A 22 -8.55 4.59 3.24
C SER A 22 -8.79 5.86 4.07
N GLU A 23 -9.70 5.80 5.04
CA GLU A 23 -9.93 6.89 6.00
C GLU A 23 -8.75 7.09 6.96
N GLU A 24 -8.15 6.02 7.48
CA GLU A 24 -6.99 6.10 8.38
C GLU A 24 -5.78 6.71 7.66
N ILE A 25 -5.47 6.18 6.47
CA ILE A 25 -4.39 6.68 5.62
C ILE A 25 -4.67 8.13 5.22
N GLY A 26 -5.92 8.43 4.87
CA GLY A 26 -6.37 9.76 4.48
C GLY A 26 -6.25 10.78 5.60
N ASN A 27 -6.70 10.45 6.81
CA ASN A 27 -6.57 11.32 7.98
C ASN A 27 -5.10 11.55 8.34
N ARG A 28 -4.25 10.53 8.25
CA ARG A 28 -2.82 10.65 8.59
C ARG A 28 -2.06 11.54 7.61
N LEU A 29 -2.41 11.48 6.33
CA LEU A 29 -1.70 12.16 5.24
C LEU A 29 -2.45 13.39 4.70
N GLU A 30 -3.55 13.77 5.35
CA GLU A 30 -4.45 14.85 4.93
C GLU A 30 -4.95 14.67 3.47
N LEU A 31 -5.24 13.42 3.09
CA LEU A 31 -5.73 13.02 1.78
C LEU A 31 -7.19 12.58 1.84
N SER A 32 -7.95 12.87 0.79
CA SER A 32 -9.28 12.26 0.62
C SER A 32 -9.16 10.78 0.28
N SER A 33 -10.14 9.97 0.68
CA SER A 33 -10.18 8.52 0.40
C SER A 33 -10.05 8.19 -1.09
N LYS A 34 -10.54 9.08 -1.98
CA LYS A 34 -10.39 8.98 -3.43
C LYS A 34 -8.94 9.17 -3.89
N THR A 35 -8.22 10.09 -3.25
CA THR A 35 -6.79 10.33 -3.50
C THR A 35 -5.97 9.16 -2.97
N VAL A 36 -6.25 8.67 -1.77
CA VAL A 36 -5.61 7.47 -1.21
C VAL A 36 -5.73 6.29 -2.16
N GLN A 37 -6.95 5.98 -2.64
CA GLN A 37 -7.17 4.92 -3.63
C GLN A 37 -6.30 5.10 -4.88
N LYS A 38 -6.22 6.33 -5.41
CA LYS A 38 -5.44 6.63 -6.61
C LYS A 38 -3.94 6.44 -6.37
N GLU A 39 -3.43 6.91 -5.24
CA GLU A 39 -2.04 6.75 -4.85
C GLU A 39 -1.67 5.29 -4.55
N ILE A 40 -2.58 4.50 -3.95
CA ILE A 40 -2.40 3.06 -3.74
C ILE A 40 -2.26 2.33 -5.07
N LEU A 41 -3.10 2.65 -6.07
CA LEU A 41 -2.99 2.07 -7.41
C LEU A 41 -1.65 2.41 -8.07
N ILE A 42 -1.20 3.66 -7.91
CA ILE A 42 0.10 4.12 -8.39
C ILE A 42 1.22 3.35 -7.67
N LEU A 43 1.16 3.24 -6.34
CA LEU A 43 2.12 2.49 -5.54
C LEU A 43 2.19 1.04 -5.98
N ASN A 44 1.05 0.37 -6.12
CA ASN A 44 0.97 -1.03 -6.51
C ASN A 44 1.65 -1.25 -7.87
N SER A 45 1.42 -0.36 -8.85
CA SER A 45 2.10 -0.40 -10.16
C SER A 45 3.64 -0.31 -10.06
N TYR A 46 4.19 0.37 -9.05
CA TYR A 46 5.63 0.46 -8.83
C TYR A 46 6.27 -0.74 -8.13
N ILE A 47 5.49 -1.49 -7.34
CA ILE A 47 5.99 -2.57 -6.48
C ILE A 47 5.61 -3.97 -6.97
N GLU A 48 4.51 -4.11 -7.72
CA GLU A 48 3.99 -5.40 -8.21
C GLU A 48 5.05 -6.16 -9.02
N GLY A 49 5.80 -5.44 -9.87
CA GLY A 49 6.94 -5.99 -10.63
C GLY A 49 8.21 -6.28 -9.82
N LYS A 50 8.23 -5.95 -8.52
CA LYS A 50 9.40 -6.10 -7.62
C LYS A 50 9.19 -7.14 -6.52
N GLY A 51 8.08 -7.89 -6.55
CA GLY A 51 7.78 -8.91 -5.53
C GLY A 51 7.06 -8.37 -4.29
N ALA A 52 6.35 -7.24 -4.41
CA ALA A 52 5.47 -6.75 -3.36
C ALA A 52 4.17 -6.20 -3.96
N ILE A 53 3.08 -6.24 -3.22
CA ILE A 53 1.78 -5.72 -3.64
C ILE A 53 1.11 -5.00 -2.47
N VAL A 54 0.18 -4.10 -2.77
CA VAL A 54 -0.77 -3.60 -1.78
C VAL A 54 -2.07 -4.37 -1.95
N GLU A 55 -2.35 -5.28 -1.03
CA GLU A 55 -3.64 -5.95 -1.00
C GLU A 55 -4.73 -4.99 -0.52
N SER A 56 -5.89 -5.10 -1.15
CA SER A 56 -7.08 -4.34 -0.80
C SER A 56 -8.22 -5.29 -0.45
N GLU A 57 -8.78 -5.16 0.74
CA GLU A 57 -9.88 -6.01 1.21
C GLU A 57 -11.06 -5.16 1.68
N THR A 58 -12.25 -5.47 1.16
CA THR A 58 -13.49 -4.78 1.53
C THR A 58 -13.73 -4.89 3.02
N GLY A 59 -13.87 -3.74 3.70
CA GLY A 59 -14.10 -3.67 5.14
C GLY A 59 -12.84 -3.69 6.01
N LYS A 60 -11.66 -4.02 5.47
CA LYS A 60 -10.37 -3.93 6.20
C LYS A 60 -9.44 -2.83 5.66
N GLY A 61 -9.55 -2.49 4.38
CA GLY A 61 -8.73 -1.44 3.76
C GLY A 61 -7.55 -2.01 2.97
N TYR A 62 -6.37 -1.44 3.19
CA TYR A 62 -5.15 -1.71 2.42
C TYR A 62 -4.03 -2.22 3.32
N GLN A 63 -3.29 -3.21 2.84
CA GLN A 63 -2.12 -3.74 3.53
C GLN A 63 -0.99 -3.94 2.53
N PHE A 64 0.21 -3.50 2.89
CA PHE A 64 1.40 -3.82 2.11
C PHE A 64 1.85 -5.26 2.39
N VAL A 65 1.99 -6.06 1.34
CA VAL A 65 2.39 -7.47 1.42
C VAL A 65 3.57 -7.73 0.49
N ILE A 66 4.63 -8.31 1.04
CA ILE A 66 5.76 -8.76 0.22
C ILE A 66 5.39 -10.12 -0.37
N ASN A 67 4.92 -10.10 -1.61
CA ASN A 67 4.69 -11.29 -2.40
C ASN A 67 6.02 -11.74 -3.05
N ASP A 68 7.00 -12.10 -2.22
CA ASP A 68 8.21 -12.79 -2.69
C ASP A 68 7.82 -14.23 -3.05
N LYS A 69 7.04 -14.37 -4.13
CA LYS A 69 6.79 -15.63 -4.81
C LYS A 69 8.03 -16.11 -5.58
N LYS A 70 9.24 -15.68 -5.17
CA LYS A 70 10.49 -16.24 -5.67
C LYS A 70 10.87 -17.54 -4.96
N ASN A 71 10.23 -17.93 -3.84
CA ASN A 71 10.47 -19.25 -3.22
C ASN A 71 9.25 -19.85 -2.49
N LEU A 72 8.16 -20.14 -3.21
CA LEU A 72 7.28 -21.24 -2.79
C LEU A 72 7.17 -22.29 -3.90
N LYS A 73 8.33 -22.84 -4.31
CA LYS A 73 8.37 -24.21 -4.81
C LYS A 73 8.37 -25.15 -3.61
N ILE A 74 7.18 -25.45 -3.10
CA ILE A 74 6.97 -26.70 -2.38
C ILE A 74 7.14 -27.82 -3.42
N SER A 75 8.26 -28.54 -3.27
CA SER A 75 8.61 -29.73 -4.03
C SER A 75 7.88 -30.95 -3.48
#